data_AF-A0A2M7FR97-F1
#
_entry.id   AF-A0A2M7FR97-F1
#
_cell.length_a   1.000
_cell.length_b   1.000
_cell.length_c   1.000
_cell.angle_alpha   90.00
_cell.angle_beta   90.00
_cell.angle_gamma   90.00
#
_symmetry.space_group_name_H-M   'P 1'
#
loop_
_entity.id
_entity.type
_entity.pdbx_description
1 polymer ?
#
loop_
_entity_poly.entity_id
_entity_poly.type
_entity_poly.pdbx_seq_one_letter_code
_entity_poly.pdbx_strand_id
1 'polypeptide(L)'
;SAIRWVSELIGIAGGDDIFPELAAQSLGKNRILADGSEIIQRNPDIIIGSWCGKKFRPESVAARPGWGEVAAVKTGQIFEIKSAD
;
A
#
# COMPACT_ATOMS: atom_id res chain seq x y z
N SER A 1 1.82 -3.89 4.82
CA SER A 1 2.20 -3.18 6.06
C SER A 1 3.26 -2.12 5.82
N ALA A 2 3.04 -0.94 6.39
CA ALA A 2 4.02 0.14 6.43
C ALA A 2 4.67 0.25 7.83
N ILE A 3 5.40 1.33 8.12
CA ILE A 3 5.80 1.63 9.50
C ILE A 3 4.53 1.83 10.33
N ARG A 4 4.48 1.32 11.57
CA ARG A 4 3.28 1.27 12.42
C ARG A 4 2.47 2.58 12.46
N TRP A 5 3.14 3.73 12.54
CA TRP A 5 2.46 5.02 12.56
C TRP A 5 1.59 5.27 11.32
N VAL A 6 1.94 4.70 10.15
CA VAL A 6 1.13 4.80 8.93
C VAL A 6 -0.19 4.06 9.12
N SER A 7 -0.16 2.86 9.69
CA SER A 7 -1.36 2.07 10.00
C SER A 7 -2.25 2.79 11.02
N GLU A 8 -1.64 3.45 12.02
CA GLU A 8 -2.36 4.28 12.99
C GLU A 8 -3.03 5.49 12.32
N LEU A 9 -2.36 6.16 11.38
CA LEU A 9 -2.96 7.25 10.60
C LEU A 9 -4.10 6.79 9.70
N ILE A 10 -3.98 5.62 9.07
CA ILE A 10 -5.07 5.01 8.30
C ILE A 10 -6.31 4.84 9.19
N GLY A 11 -6.13 4.28 10.39
CA GLY A 11 -7.22 4.11 11.36
C GLY A 11 -7.83 5.44 11.82
N ILE A 12 -7.00 6.46 12.09
CA ILE A 12 -7.48 7.81 12.45
C ILE A 12 -8.30 8.43 11.31
N ALA A 13 -7.92 8.19 10.06
CA ALA A 13 -8.65 8.66 8.88
C ALA A 13 -9.93 7.86 8.59
N GLY A 14 -10.24 6.82 9.38
CA GLY A 14 -11.41 5.96 9.23
C GLY A 14 -11.24 4.85 8.19
N GLY A 15 -10.01 4.55 7.78
CA GLY A 15 -9.71 3.41 6.91
C GLY A 15 -9.21 2.20 7.68
N ASP A 16 -9.14 1.06 6.98
CA ASP A 16 -8.58 -0.18 7.49
C ASP A 16 -7.23 -0.47 6.81
N ASP A 17 -6.19 -0.78 7.60
CA ASP A 17 -4.96 -1.32 7.02
C ASP A 17 -5.28 -2.70 6.43
N ILE A 18 -4.80 -2.97 5.21
CA ILE A 18 -5.03 -4.25 4.54
C ILE A 18 -4.24 -5.41 5.16
N PHE A 19 -3.19 -5.12 5.95
CA PHE A 19 -2.37 -6.10 6.68
C PHE A 19 -2.12 -5.65 8.14
N PRO A 20 -3.17 -5.55 8.98
CA PRO A 20 -3.03 -5.10 10.37
C PRO A 20 -2.12 -6.03 11.19
N GLU A 21 -2.11 -7.32 10.87
CA GLU A 21 -1.26 -8.34 11.49
C GLU A 21 0.23 -8.07 11.28
N LEU A 22 0.61 -7.53 10.13
CA LEU A 22 2.00 -7.21 9.81
C LEU A 22 2.42 -5.86 10.40
N ALA A 23 1.49 -4.92 10.57
CA ALA A 23 1.76 -3.62 11.19
C ALA A 23 2.25 -3.74 12.66
N ALA A 24 1.86 -4.82 13.36
CA ALA A 24 2.27 -5.12 14.72
C ALA A 24 3.73 -5.64 14.84
N GLN A 25 4.37 -6.03 13.73
CA GLN A 25 5.73 -6.57 13.75
C GLN A 25 6.76 -5.49 14.08
N SER A 26 7.68 -5.76 15.02
CA SER A 26 8.70 -4.78 15.44
C SER A 26 9.72 -4.47 14.33
N LEU A 27 10.21 -5.49 13.62
CA LEU A 27 11.26 -5.33 12.60
C LEU A 27 10.66 -5.08 11.21
N GLY A 28 11.21 -4.10 10.48
CA GLY A 28 10.75 -3.75 9.13
C GLY A 28 10.81 -4.90 8.13
N LYS A 29 11.80 -5.79 8.24
CA LYS A 29 11.92 -6.98 7.39
C LYS A 29 10.71 -7.93 7.49
N ASN A 30 10.06 -7.97 8.66
CA ASN A 30 8.88 -8.80 8.90
C ASN A 30 7.59 -8.15 8.38
N ARG A 31 7.69 -6.92 7.84
CA ARG A 31 6.57 -6.15 7.26
C ARG A 31 6.64 -6.12 5.73
N ILE A 32 7.62 -6.78 5.13
CA ILE A 32 7.76 -6.88 3.68
C ILE A 32 6.87 -8.01 3.19
N LEU A 33 5.97 -7.69 2.25
CA LEU A 33 5.23 -8.70 1.52
C LEU A 33 6.15 -9.26 0.43
N ALA A 34 6.52 -10.54 0.56
CA ALA A 34 7.37 -11.21 -0.42
C ALA A 34 6.60 -11.54 -1.71
N ASP A 35 5.30 -11.81 -1.59
CA ASP A 35 4.42 -12.10 -2.72
C ASP A 35 3.38 -10.98 -2.88
N GLY A 36 3.33 -10.42 -4.09
CA GLY A 36 2.32 -9.42 -4.46
C GLY A 36 0.92 -10.00 -4.66
N SER A 37 0.77 -11.33 -4.75
CA SER A 37 -0.53 -11.99 -4.93
C SER A 37 -1.45 -11.81 -3.72
N GLU A 38 -0.90 -11.65 -2.52
CA GLU A 38 -1.68 -11.38 -1.31
C GLU A 38 -2.45 -10.05 -1.41
N ILE A 39 -1.86 -9.04 -2.06
CA ILE A 39 -2.52 -7.75 -2.28
C ILE A 39 -3.70 -7.91 -3.25
N ILE A 40 -3.54 -8.74 -4.28
CA ILE A 40 -4.61 -9.04 -5.25
C ILE A 40 -5.77 -9.73 -4.54
N GLN A 41 -5.49 -10.74 -3.70
CA GLN A 41 -6.50 -11.49 -2.96
C GLN A 41 -7.26 -10.62 -1.95
N ARG A 42 -6.55 -9.71 -1.27
CA ARG A 42 -7.12 -8.81 -0.27
C ARG A 42 -7.83 -7.59 -0.88
N ASN A 43 -7.57 -7.30 -2.16
CA ASN A 43 -8.31 -6.36 -3.01
C ASN A 43 -8.56 -4.97 -2.37
N PRO A 44 -7.52 -4.16 -2.12
CA PRO A 44 -7.68 -2.85 -1.49
C PRO A 44 -8.49 -1.88 -2.35
N ASP A 45 -9.25 -1.01 -1.69
CA ASP A 45 -9.98 0.10 -2.32
C ASP A 45 -9.09 1.31 -2.65
N ILE A 46 -8.00 1.51 -1.89
CA ILE A 46 -7.08 2.65 -2.05
C ILE A 46 -5.63 2.17 -1.95
N ILE A 47 -4.75 2.68 -2.82
CA ILE A 47 -3.29 2.49 -2.73
C ILE A 47 -2.63 3.85 -2.56
N ILE A 48 -1.77 3.97 -1.53
CA ILE A 48 -0.97 5.16 -1.27
C ILE A 48 0.52 4.80 -1.37
N GLY A 49 1.24 5.46 -2.26
CA GLY A 49 2.69 5.34 -2.39
C GLY A 49 3.41 6.56 -1.84
N SER A 50 4.40 6.36 -0.96
CA SER A 50 5.31 7.40 -0.49
C SER A 50 6.74 6.88 -0.56
N TRP A 51 7.59 7.54 -1.34
CA TRP A 51 8.96 7.10 -1.59
C TRP A 51 9.94 8.27 -1.50
N CYS A 52 10.97 8.12 -0.68
CA CYS A 52 12.07 9.10 -0.63
C CYS A 52 12.99 8.89 -1.82
N GLY A 53 13.20 9.93 -2.64
CA GLY A 53 14.19 9.95 -3.72
C GLY A 53 13.83 9.23 -5.02
N LYS A 54 12.63 8.61 -5.15
CA LYS A 54 12.16 8.05 -6.43
C LYS A 54 10.69 8.39 -6.65
N LYS A 55 10.36 8.82 -7.87
CA LYS A 55 8.97 9.12 -8.25
C LYS A 55 8.11 7.86 -8.16
N PHE A 56 6.99 7.92 -7.44
CA PHE A 56 5.98 6.88 -7.49
C PHE A 56 5.26 6.94 -8.83
N ARG A 57 5.09 5.77 -9.46
CA ARG A 57 4.50 5.62 -10.79
C ARG A 57 3.28 4.71 -10.69
N PRO A 58 2.06 5.26 -10.53
CA PRO A 58 0.83 4.47 -10.49
C PRO A 58 0.69 3.50 -11.67
N GLU A 59 1.14 3.91 -12.86
CA GLU A 59 1.15 3.09 -14.07
C GLU A 59 2.03 1.84 -13.93
N SER A 60 3.13 1.92 -13.18
CA SER A 60 4.00 0.77 -12.90
C SER A 60 3.39 -0.21 -11.90
N VAL A 61 2.46 0.26 -11.06
CA VAL A 61 1.69 -0.58 -10.14
C VAL A 61 0.58 -1.30 -10.93
N ALA A 62 -0.16 -0.55 -11.74
CA ALA A 62 -1.25 -1.07 -12.56
C ALA A 62 -0.79 -2.11 -13.60
N ALA A 63 0.43 -1.97 -14.13
CA ALA A 63 0.99 -2.90 -15.12
C ALA A 63 1.44 -4.26 -14.54
N ARG A 64 1.38 -4.46 -13.21
CA ARG A 64 1.76 -5.73 -12.60
C ARG A 64 0.75 -6.84 -12.94
N PRO A 65 1.19 -8.08 -13.20
CA PRO A 65 0.27 -9.18 -13.50
C PRO A 65 -0.82 -9.32 -12.43
N GLY A 66 -2.08 -9.33 -12.85
CA GLY A 66 -3.26 -9.45 -11.98
C GLY A 66 -3.68 -8.19 -11.22
N TRP A 67 -2.84 -7.14 -11.16
CA TRP A 67 -3.18 -5.92 -10.42
C TRP A 67 -4.27 -5.08 -11.09
N GLY A 68 -4.47 -5.23 -12.41
CA GLY A 68 -5.60 -4.62 -13.11
C GLY A 68 -6.96 -5.00 -12.55
N GLU A 69 -7.06 -6.11 -11.81
CA GLU A 69 -8.31 -6.55 -11.20
C GLU A 69 -8.59 -5.94 -9.82
N VAL A 70 -7.57 -5.34 -9.20
CA VAL A 70 -7.66 -4.72 -7.87
C VAL A 70 -8.56 -3.49 -7.90
N ALA A 71 -9.45 -3.35 -6.92
CA ALA A 71 -10.43 -2.27 -6.82
C ALA A 71 -9.77 -0.88 -6.93
N ALA A 72 -8.70 -0.63 -6.18
CA ALA A 72 -7.92 0.61 -6.25
C ALA A 72 -7.40 0.91 -7.67
N VAL A 73 -6.99 -0.11 -8.42
CA VAL A 73 -6.47 0.06 -9.79
C VAL A 73 -7.61 0.32 -10.77
N LYS A 74 -8.69 -0.46 -10.69
CA LYS A 74 -9.89 -0.30 -11.53
C LYS A 74 -10.55 1.07 -11.40
N THR A 75 -10.58 1.59 -10.18
CA THR A 75 -11.24 2.86 -9.83
C THR A 75 -10.30 4.06 -9.85
N GLY A 76 -9.02 3.85 -10.20
CA GLY A 76 -8.01 4.91 -10.25
C GLY A 76 -7.65 5.50 -8.88
N GLN A 77 -7.95 4.82 -7.78
CA GLN A 77 -7.64 5.22 -6.40
C GLN A 77 -6.19 4.86 -6.03
N ILE A 78 -5.24 5.35 -6.84
CA ILE A 78 -3.80 5.16 -6.63
C ILE A 78 -3.15 6.55 -6.49
N PHE A 79 -2.64 6.87 -5.30
CA PHE A 79 -2.15 8.20 -4.96
C PHE A 79 -0.67 8.20 -4.57
N GLU A 80 0.04 9.27 -4.93
CA GLU A 80 1.38 9.57 -4.41
C GLU A 80 1.27 10.56 -3.25
N ILE A 81 1.88 10.24 -2.11
CA ILE A 81 2.21 11.23 -1.07
C ILE A 81 3.72 11.49 -1.17
N LYS A 82 4.05 12.70 -1.60
CA LYS A 82 5.46 13.14 -1.67
C LYS A 82 6.04 13.24 -0.27
N SER A 83 7.30 12.85 -0.12
CA SER A 83 8.06 13.22 1.08
C SER A 83 8.13 14.75 1.15
N ALA A 84 8.02 15.30 2.35
CA ALA A 84 8.40 16.69 2.59
C ALA A 84 9.90 16.85 2.30
N ASP A 85 10.28 18.03 1.80
CA ASP A 85 11.68 18.42 1.55
C ASP A 85 12.53 18.42 2.83
#